data_AF-A0A9W9ZKM9-F1
#
_entry.id   AF-A0A9W9ZKM9-F1
#
_cell.length_a   1.000
_cell.length_b   1.000
_cell.length_c   1.000
_cell.angle_alpha   90.00
_cell.angle_beta   90.00
_cell.angle_gamma   90.00
#
_symmetry.space_group_name_H-M   'P 1'
#
loop_
_entity.id
_entity.type
_entity.pdbx_description
1 polymer ?
#
loop_
_entity_poly.entity_id
_entity_poly.type
_entity_poly.pdbx_seq_one_letter_code
_entity_poly.pdbx_strand_id
1 'polypeptide(L)'
;MQRQELLGEASAVTSLVVWSVPKFNTKPPETLNKLTGDELSLSCSATGDPPPIISWKRANGAWEEERMKVHGGSLKISSLTESDFGIYICEAKVPYYTIEARTELVVEAPFLTATSSCVMIQLTSTSGIIRPSQSSQYTDNMDCRWNFSSNAMLEIVFYRFNTEGCCDHVNVYDGGSPSSPLIGRFNGSSLPAPITSSSNNLYVRFTSDGSNGGRWICSIIPLYDKLFM
;
A
#
# COMPACT_ATOMS: atom_id res chain seq x y z
N MET A 1 33.85 -45.27 -77.45
CA MET A 1 33.57 -44.23 -76.44
C MET A 1 32.24 -44.58 -75.79
N GLN A 2 32.26 -45.09 -74.56
CA GLN A 2 31.04 -45.32 -73.77
C GLN A 2 30.78 -44.06 -72.95
N ARG A 3 29.58 -43.50 -73.09
CA ARG A 3 29.12 -42.29 -72.40
C ARG A 3 28.66 -42.71 -70.99
N GLN A 4 29.29 -42.16 -69.96
CA GLN A 4 28.92 -42.40 -68.56
C GLN A 4 27.75 -41.48 -68.20
N GLU A 5 26.66 -42.05 -67.66
CA GLU A 5 25.61 -41.27 -67.01
C GLU A 5 26.09 -40.86 -65.62
N LEU A 6 26.28 -39.55 -65.42
CA LEU A 6 26.51 -38.95 -64.12
C LEU A 6 25.14 -38.68 -63.48
N LEU A 7 24.69 -39.59 -62.61
CA LEU A 7 23.56 -39.33 -61.73
C LEU A 7 24.05 -38.45 -60.57
N GLY A 8 23.53 -37.23 -60.48
CA GLY A 8 23.78 -36.31 -59.38
C GLY A 8 22.72 -36.44 -58.30
N GLU A 9 23.15 -36.50 -57.04
CA GLU A 9 22.27 -36.55 -55.88
C GLU A 9 22.21 -35.17 -55.23
N ALA A 10 21.01 -34.62 -55.05
CA ALA A 10 20.78 -33.35 -54.39
C ALA A 10 20.07 -33.59 -53.05
N SER A 11 20.67 -33.12 -51.96
CA SER A 11 20.07 -33.18 -50.63
C SER A 11 19.91 -31.76 -50.08
N ALA A 12 18.74 -31.48 -49.51
CA ALA A 12 18.45 -30.26 -48.79
C ALA A 12 17.98 -30.64 -47.38
N VAL A 13 18.64 -30.10 -46.37
CA VAL A 13 18.26 -30.26 -44.96
C VAL A 13 17.62 -28.97 -44.51
N THR A 14 16.45 -29.08 -43.87
CA THR A 14 15.78 -27.97 -43.19
C THR A 14 15.58 -28.34 -41.73
N SER A 15 15.64 -27.35 -40.84
CA SER A 15 15.42 -27.54 -39.41
C SER A 15 14.10 -26.89 -39.02
N LEU A 16 13.15 -27.70 -38.58
CA LEU A 16 11.93 -27.22 -37.94
C LEU A 16 12.20 -27.05 -36.45
N VAL A 17 12.20 -25.81 -35.96
CA VAL A 17 12.27 -25.52 -34.53
C VAL A 17 10.86 -25.18 -34.04
N VAL A 18 10.28 -26.08 -33.25
CA VAL A 18 8.93 -25.90 -32.68
C VAL A 18 9.08 -25.33 -31.28
N TRP A 19 8.65 -24.08 -31.09
CA TRP A 19 8.62 -23.48 -29.75
C TRP A 19 7.31 -23.75 -29.06
N SER A 20 7.41 -24.03 -27.76
CA SER A 20 6.23 -24.17 -26.91
C SER A 20 5.75 -22.80 -26.45
N VAL A 21 4.43 -22.60 -26.43
CA VAL A 21 3.84 -21.46 -25.73
C VAL A 21 4.25 -21.60 -24.25
N PRO A 22 4.75 -20.53 -23.61
CA PRO A 22 5.12 -20.61 -22.21
C PRO A 22 3.93 -21.03 -21.35
N LYS A 23 4.22 -21.61 -20.20
CA LYS A 23 3.23 -22.00 -19.20
C LYS A 23 3.66 -21.49 -17.84
N PHE A 24 2.79 -20.74 -17.16
CA PHE A 24 3.07 -20.32 -15.79
C PHE A 24 3.19 -21.53 -14.86
N ASN A 25 4.26 -21.55 -14.07
CA ASN A 25 4.45 -22.49 -12.97
C ASN A 25 4.01 -21.85 -11.64
N THR A 26 4.23 -20.55 -11.49
CA THR A 26 3.71 -19.74 -10.39
C THR A 26 3.12 -18.46 -10.95
N LYS A 27 1.84 -18.23 -10.66
CA LYS A 27 1.16 -16.97 -10.96
C LYS A 27 1.08 -16.12 -9.69
N PRO A 28 1.20 -14.79 -9.80
CA PRO A 28 0.83 -13.93 -8.70
C PRO A 28 -0.70 -14.00 -8.46
N PRO A 29 -1.19 -13.60 -7.28
CA PRO A 29 -2.62 -13.58 -6.98
C PRO A 29 -3.37 -12.60 -7.89
N GLU A 30 -4.65 -12.86 -8.19
CA GLU A 30 -5.47 -11.96 -9.03
C GLU A 30 -5.75 -10.63 -8.33
N THR A 31 -6.01 -10.66 -7.02
CA THR A 31 -6.22 -9.48 -6.17
C THR A 31 -5.38 -9.61 -4.92
N LEU A 32 -4.74 -8.52 -4.50
CA LEU A 32 -3.97 -8.47 -3.26
C LEU A 32 -4.28 -7.19 -2.50
N ASN A 33 -4.80 -7.34 -1.28
CA ASN A 33 -5.03 -6.22 -0.38
C ASN A 33 -3.83 -6.10 0.56
N LYS A 34 -3.28 -4.89 0.65
CA LYS A 34 -2.14 -4.56 1.50
C LYS A 34 -2.41 -3.25 2.23
N LEU A 35 -1.68 -3.06 3.32
CA LEU A 35 -1.71 -1.80 4.05
C LEU A 35 -0.54 -0.92 3.61
N THR A 36 -0.72 0.38 3.75
CA THR A 36 0.36 1.35 3.57
C THR A 36 1.51 1.02 4.54
N GLY A 37 2.73 1.01 4.04
CA GLY A 37 3.94 0.65 4.79
C GLY A 37 4.32 -0.83 4.69
N ASP A 38 3.42 -1.72 4.26
CA ASP A 38 3.74 -3.14 4.07
C ASP A 38 4.80 -3.36 2.98
N GLU A 39 5.51 -4.49 3.06
CA GLU A 39 6.33 -5.00 1.95
C GLU A 39 5.45 -5.78 0.96
N LEU A 40 5.65 -5.52 -0.33
CA LEU A 40 5.09 -6.28 -1.44
C LEU A 40 6.13 -7.28 -1.97
N SER A 41 5.68 -8.52 -2.20
CA SER A 41 6.43 -9.51 -2.96
C SER A 41 5.47 -10.30 -3.85
N LEU A 42 5.49 -10.04 -5.16
CA LEU A 42 4.71 -10.77 -6.15
C LEU A 42 5.61 -11.75 -6.90
N SER A 43 5.38 -13.04 -6.71
CA SER A 43 6.18 -14.08 -7.35
C SER A 43 5.57 -14.52 -8.68
N CYS A 44 6.42 -14.64 -9.69
CA CYS A 44 6.01 -15.12 -11.01
C CYS A 44 7.09 -15.98 -11.64
N SER A 45 6.69 -17.13 -12.18
CA SER A 45 7.59 -18.03 -12.91
C SER A 45 6.84 -18.76 -14.02
N ALA A 46 7.53 -19.03 -15.12
CA ALA A 46 7.00 -19.77 -16.26
C ALA A 46 8.05 -20.71 -16.84
N THR A 47 7.59 -21.76 -17.49
CA THR A 47 8.40 -22.71 -18.25
C THR A 47 8.08 -22.59 -19.74
N GLY A 48 9.03 -22.98 -20.59
CA GLY A 48 8.92 -22.91 -22.04
C GLY A 48 10.23 -23.33 -22.70
N ASP A 49 10.18 -23.61 -24.00
CA ASP A 49 11.36 -23.86 -24.83
C ASP A 49 11.32 -22.92 -26.05
N PRO A 50 12.22 -21.92 -26.11
CA PRO A 50 13.30 -21.62 -25.15
C PRO A 50 12.77 -21.12 -23.79
N PRO A 51 13.59 -21.13 -22.71
CA PRO A 51 13.19 -20.63 -21.40
C PRO A 51 12.66 -19.19 -21.48
N PRO A 52 11.48 -18.89 -20.90
CA PRO A 52 10.88 -17.57 -20.99
C PRO A 52 11.62 -16.55 -20.13
N ILE A 53 11.71 -15.33 -20.63
CA ILE A 53 12.18 -14.17 -19.86
C ILE A 53 11.00 -13.63 -19.06
N ILE A 54 11.16 -13.55 -17.74
CA ILE A 54 10.16 -12.96 -16.84
C ILE A 54 10.43 -11.47 -16.69
N SER A 55 9.40 -10.66 -16.90
CA SER A 55 9.43 -9.21 -16.72
C SER A 55 8.14 -8.72 -16.07
N TRP A 56 8.18 -7.53 -15.49
CA TRP A 56 7.05 -6.91 -14.81
C TRP A 56 6.79 -5.52 -15.37
N LYS A 57 5.51 -5.14 -15.43
CA LYS A 57 5.06 -3.80 -15.80
C LYS A 57 3.84 -3.40 -14.97
N ARG A 58 3.58 -2.09 -14.85
CA ARG A 58 2.30 -1.57 -14.38
C ARG A 58 1.39 -1.30 -15.56
N ALA A 59 0.12 -1.68 -15.45
CA ALA A 59 -0.89 -1.26 -16.41
C ALA A 59 -1.24 0.23 -16.25
N ASN A 60 -1.22 0.70 -15.00
CA ASN A 60 -1.56 2.06 -14.60
C ASN A 60 -0.35 2.68 -13.89
N GLY A 61 0.24 3.73 -14.47
CA GLY A 61 1.34 4.48 -13.86
C GLY A 61 2.75 4.11 -14.36
N ALA A 62 3.74 4.82 -13.83
CA ALA A 62 5.14 4.64 -14.19
C ALA A 62 5.83 3.56 -13.35
N TRP A 63 6.88 2.96 -13.93
CA TRP A 63 7.79 2.06 -13.23
C TRP A 63 8.86 2.87 -12.50
N GLU A 64 9.02 2.66 -11.19
CA GLU A 64 10.01 3.36 -10.37
C GLU A 64 11.22 2.46 -10.10
N GLU A 65 12.24 2.54 -10.94
CA GLU A 65 13.42 1.67 -10.88
C GLU A 65 14.13 1.67 -9.53
N GLU A 66 14.04 2.75 -8.75
CA GLU A 66 14.67 2.84 -7.43
C GLU A 66 13.99 1.95 -6.40
N ARG A 67 12.65 1.91 -6.38
CA ARG A 67 11.85 1.17 -5.38
C ARG A 67 11.38 -0.20 -5.86
N MET A 68 11.10 -0.34 -7.15
CA MET A 68 10.52 -1.55 -7.75
C MET A 68 11.63 -2.45 -8.28
N LYS A 69 11.96 -3.50 -7.52
CA LYS A 69 13.06 -4.41 -7.88
C LYS A 69 12.52 -5.77 -8.28
N VAL A 70 12.99 -6.29 -9.40
CA VAL A 70 12.70 -7.67 -9.83
C VAL A 70 13.91 -8.55 -9.50
N HIS A 71 13.70 -9.58 -8.69
CA HIS A 71 14.73 -10.56 -8.34
C HIS A 71 14.18 -11.98 -8.47
N GLY A 72 14.84 -12.81 -9.29
CA GLY A 72 14.40 -14.19 -9.51
C GLY A 72 12.99 -14.34 -10.07
N GLY A 73 12.51 -13.34 -10.85
CA GLY A 73 11.14 -13.30 -11.38
C GLY A 73 10.10 -12.74 -10.41
N SER A 74 10.47 -12.44 -9.16
CA SER A 74 9.58 -11.81 -8.18
C SER A 74 9.78 -10.30 -8.13
N LEU A 75 8.69 -9.54 -8.19
CA LEU A 75 8.67 -8.10 -7.94
C LEU A 75 8.61 -7.83 -6.44
N LYS A 76 9.51 -6.98 -5.94
CA LYS A 76 9.56 -6.50 -4.56
C LYS A 76 9.46 -4.98 -4.47
N ILE A 77 8.67 -4.50 -3.50
CA ILE A 77 8.56 -3.09 -3.08
C ILE A 77 8.61 -3.07 -1.56
N SER A 78 9.60 -2.39 -0.96
CA SER A 78 9.88 -2.49 0.48
C SER A 78 8.90 -1.75 1.38
N SER A 79 8.26 -0.70 0.88
CA SER A 79 7.27 0.07 1.65
C SER A 79 6.22 0.63 0.70
N LEU A 80 5.00 0.12 0.83
CA LEU A 80 3.88 0.48 -0.02
C LEU A 80 3.29 1.85 0.33
N THR A 81 2.95 2.63 -0.69
CA THR A 81 2.18 3.87 -0.58
C THR A 81 0.83 3.74 -1.31
N GLU A 82 -0.12 4.64 -1.05
CA GLU A 82 -1.40 4.65 -1.76
C GLU A 82 -1.21 4.78 -3.29
N SER A 83 -0.14 5.46 -3.73
CA SER A 83 0.23 5.59 -5.16
C SER A 83 0.69 4.29 -5.81
N ASP A 84 1.04 3.26 -5.01
CA ASP A 84 1.36 1.92 -5.52
C ASP A 84 0.09 1.14 -5.91
N PHE A 85 -1.11 1.67 -5.63
CA PHE A 85 -2.37 1.10 -6.11
C PHE A 85 -2.37 0.86 -7.63
N GLY A 86 -2.95 -0.26 -8.05
CA GLY A 86 -3.24 -0.54 -9.45
C GLY A 86 -2.86 -1.94 -9.90
N ILE A 87 -2.76 -2.12 -11.22
CA ILE A 87 -2.60 -3.44 -11.82
C ILE A 87 -1.13 -3.68 -12.18
N TYR A 88 -0.56 -4.73 -11.61
CA TYR A 88 0.77 -5.24 -11.90
C TYR A 88 0.66 -6.45 -12.82
N ILE A 89 1.46 -6.46 -13.88
CA ILE A 89 1.43 -7.50 -14.91
C ILE A 89 2.79 -8.18 -14.95
N CYS A 90 2.80 -9.49 -14.70
CA CYS A 90 3.94 -10.33 -15.01
C CYS A 90 3.83 -10.82 -16.45
N GLU A 91 4.88 -10.60 -17.25
CA GLU A 91 5.01 -11.10 -18.61
C GLU A 91 6.08 -12.19 -18.68
N ALA A 92 5.70 -13.36 -19.20
CA ALA A 92 6.64 -14.41 -19.58
C ALA A 92 6.75 -14.43 -21.10
N LYS A 93 7.91 -13.99 -21.60
CA LYS A 93 8.16 -13.77 -23.03
C LYS A 93 9.14 -14.79 -23.59
N VAL A 94 8.74 -15.42 -24.69
CA VAL A 94 9.61 -16.09 -25.65
C VAL A 94 9.50 -15.36 -27.00
N PRO A 95 10.38 -15.58 -27.99
CA PRO A 95 10.44 -14.64 -29.11
C PRO A 95 9.19 -14.57 -30.01
N TYR A 96 8.27 -15.55 -29.96
CA TYR A 96 6.98 -15.50 -30.67
C TYR A 96 5.73 -15.52 -29.78
N TYR A 97 5.87 -15.73 -28.47
CA TYR A 97 4.74 -15.81 -27.56
C TYR A 97 5.02 -15.01 -26.29
N THR A 98 3.98 -14.34 -25.81
CA THR A 98 3.96 -13.70 -24.49
C THR A 98 2.70 -14.15 -23.79
N ILE A 99 2.84 -14.61 -22.55
CA ILE A 99 1.71 -14.84 -21.65
C ILE A 99 1.77 -13.83 -20.50
N GLU A 100 0.61 -13.41 -20.01
CA GLU A 100 0.49 -12.43 -18.94
C GLU A 100 -0.27 -13.01 -17.73
N ALA A 101 0.13 -12.61 -16.53
CA ALA A 101 -0.64 -12.79 -15.31
C ALA A 101 -0.77 -11.44 -14.61
N ARG A 102 -1.96 -11.15 -14.06
CA ARG A 102 -2.32 -9.83 -13.54
C ARG A 102 -2.64 -9.90 -12.06
N THR A 103 -2.23 -8.87 -11.34
CA THR A 103 -2.57 -8.64 -9.93
C THR A 103 -3.10 -7.23 -9.77
N GLU A 104 -4.32 -7.10 -9.28
CA GLU A 104 -4.85 -5.85 -8.77
C GLU A 104 -4.36 -5.67 -7.32
N LEU A 105 -3.46 -4.72 -7.11
CA LEU A 105 -2.98 -4.32 -5.79
C LEU A 105 -3.86 -3.20 -5.25
N VAL A 106 -4.57 -3.49 -4.16
CA VAL A 106 -5.28 -2.49 -3.38
C VAL A 106 -4.44 -2.15 -2.16
N VAL A 107 -4.02 -0.89 -2.06
CA VAL A 107 -3.30 -0.37 -0.89
C VAL A 107 -4.26 0.46 -0.07
N GLU A 108 -4.61 -0.03 1.10
CA GLU A 108 -5.48 0.68 2.04
C GLU A 108 -4.65 1.33 3.15
N ALA A 109 -5.16 2.45 3.67
CA ALA A 109 -4.68 2.96 4.95
C ALA A 109 -5.14 2.02 6.08
N PRO A 110 -4.29 1.67 7.06
CA PRO A 110 -4.74 0.85 8.18
C PRO A 110 -5.87 1.52 8.98
N PHE A 111 -7.00 0.83 9.08
CA PHE A 111 -8.07 1.20 10.01
C PHE A 111 -7.70 0.75 11.41
N LEU A 112 -7.66 1.68 12.37
CA LEU A 112 -7.28 1.34 13.73
C LEU A 112 -8.45 1.58 14.67
N THR A 113 -8.97 0.48 15.18
CA THR A 113 -10.06 0.48 16.14
C THR A 113 -9.47 0.52 17.54
N ALA A 114 -9.58 1.64 18.26
CA ALA A 114 -9.30 1.61 19.69
C ALA A 114 -10.32 0.69 20.39
N THR A 115 -9.83 -0.17 21.28
CA THR A 115 -10.67 -0.97 22.18
C THR A 115 -11.10 -0.12 23.38
N SER A 116 -12.18 -0.54 24.04
CA SER A 116 -12.97 0.23 25.01
C SER A 116 -12.29 0.59 26.35
N SER A 117 -10.99 0.37 26.54
CA SER A 117 -10.26 0.64 27.80
C SER A 117 -8.86 1.20 27.53
N CYS A 118 -8.80 2.37 26.91
CA CYS A 118 -7.62 2.86 26.21
C CYS A 118 -6.30 2.92 27.03
N VAL A 119 -5.26 2.30 26.45
CA VAL A 119 -3.83 2.42 26.76
C VAL A 119 -3.08 2.63 25.43
N MET A 120 -1.87 3.20 25.47
CA MET A 120 -1.04 3.62 24.32
C MET A 120 -1.05 2.62 23.15
N ILE A 121 -1.58 3.07 22.01
CA ILE A 121 -1.50 2.38 20.73
C ILE A 121 -0.40 3.08 19.94
N GLN A 122 0.75 2.43 19.80
CA GLN A 122 1.83 2.90 18.92
C GLN A 122 1.48 2.54 17.48
N LEU A 123 1.44 3.54 16.60
CA LEU A 123 1.11 3.35 15.19
C LEU A 123 2.32 3.73 14.35
N THR A 124 2.99 2.69 13.85
CA THR A 124 4.10 2.85 12.92
C THR A 124 3.60 2.82 11.47
N SER A 125 2.37 3.26 11.23
CA SER A 125 1.81 3.37 9.88
C SER A 125 1.87 4.82 9.41
N THR A 126 2.28 4.99 8.15
CA THR A 126 2.38 6.30 7.50
C THR A 126 1.00 6.97 7.37
N SER A 127 -0.10 6.21 7.30
CA SER A 127 -1.50 6.70 7.30
C SER A 127 -2.39 5.90 8.27
N GLY A 128 -3.60 6.38 8.60
CA GLY A 128 -4.59 5.59 9.32
C GLY A 128 -5.85 6.34 9.78
N ILE A 129 -6.90 5.59 10.13
CA ILE A 129 -8.15 6.17 10.68
C ILE A 129 -8.21 5.97 12.19
N ILE A 130 -8.50 7.05 12.93
CA ILE A 130 -8.65 7.06 14.38
C ILE A 130 -10.12 7.11 14.75
N ARG A 131 -10.52 6.23 15.66
CA ARG A 131 -11.78 6.31 16.40
C ARG A 131 -11.57 5.83 17.84
N PRO A 132 -12.25 6.46 18.81
CA PRO A 132 -12.07 6.16 20.23
C PRO A 132 -12.71 4.82 20.66
N SER A 133 -13.67 4.28 19.90
CA SER A 133 -14.31 2.98 20.20
C SER A 133 -14.78 2.26 18.92
N GLN A 134 -15.07 0.96 19.06
CA GLN A 134 -15.81 0.17 18.06
C GLN A 134 -17.32 0.37 18.12
N SER A 135 -17.86 0.80 19.26
CA SER A 135 -19.26 1.16 19.41
C SER A 135 -19.61 2.46 18.68
N SER A 136 -20.91 2.75 18.57
CA SER A 136 -21.42 4.00 18.01
C SER A 136 -20.98 5.24 18.79
N GLN A 137 -20.57 5.11 20.06
CA GLN A 137 -20.08 6.17 20.93
C GLN A 137 -18.83 5.73 21.70
N TYR A 138 -17.98 6.66 22.14
CA TYR A 138 -16.87 6.35 23.05
C TYR A 138 -17.38 6.08 24.48
N THR A 139 -16.55 5.44 25.30
CA THR A 139 -16.87 5.16 26.70
C THR A 139 -16.28 6.23 27.62
N ASP A 140 -16.81 6.29 28.81
CA ASP A 140 -16.37 7.17 29.89
C ASP A 140 -14.97 6.77 30.39
N ASN A 141 -14.24 7.73 30.96
CA ASN A 141 -12.92 7.56 31.59
C ASN A 141 -11.83 6.98 30.66
N MET A 142 -11.88 7.27 29.36
CA MET A 142 -10.85 6.85 28.40
C MET A 142 -9.61 7.75 28.47
N ASP A 143 -8.43 7.15 28.25
CA ASP A 143 -7.18 7.86 27.95
C ASP A 143 -6.49 7.19 26.76
N CYS A 144 -6.99 7.51 25.56
CA CYS A 144 -6.49 6.98 24.30
C CYS A 144 -5.30 7.80 23.83
N ARG A 145 -4.22 7.12 23.46
CA ARG A 145 -2.98 7.73 23.02
C ARG A 145 -2.54 7.05 21.73
N TRP A 146 -2.35 7.83 20.69
CA TRP A 146 -1.86 7.40 19.38
C TRP A 146 -0.61 8.17 19.03
N ASN A 147 0.43 7.46 18.62
CA ASN A 147 1.67 8.04 18.13
C ASN A 147 1.86 7.63 16.68
N PHE A 148 2.01 8.59 15.78
CA PHE A 148 2.19 8.40 14.35
C PHE A 148 3.59 8.84 13.95
N SER A 149 4.21 8.03 13.09
CA SER A 149 5.50 8.34 12.48
C SER A 149 5.45 7.99 10.99
N SER A 150 5.95 8.88 10.15
CA SER A 150 5.99 8.73 8.70
C SER A 150 7.33 9.23 8.14
N ASN A 151 7.51 9.23 6.82
CA ASN A 151 8.63 9.88 6.13
C ASN A 151 8.23 11.20 5.44
N ALA A 152 7.01 11.69 5.68
CA ALA A 152 6.55 13.02 5.27
C ALA A 152 5.76 13.70 6.40
N MET A 153 5.43 14.98 6.21
CA MET A 153 4.50 15.71 7.07
C MET A 153 3.14 15.01 7.08
N LEU A 154 2.45 15.05 8.20
CA LEU A 154 1.18 14.38 8.42
C LEU A 154 0.07 15.42 8.52
N GLU A 155 -1.06 15.17 7.86
CA GLU A 155 -2.28 15.94 7.99
C GLU A 155 -3.36 15.12 8.70
N ILE A 156 -3.98 15.70 9.72
CA ILE A 156 -5.14 15.12 10.41
C ILE A 156 -6.43 15.78 9.89
N VAL A 157 -7.39 14.96 9.48
CA VAL A 157 -8.67 15.40 8.91
C VAL A 157 -9.83 14.77 9.65
N PHE A 158 -10.68 15.57 10.28
CA PHE A 158 -11.87 15.10 11.00
C PHE A 158 -13.07 14.95 10.06
N TYR A 159 -13.75 13.82 10.13
CA TYR A 159 -14.98 13.56 9.35
C TYR A 159 -16.26 13.73 10.19
N ARG A 160 -16.14 13.45 11.48
CA ARG A 160 -17.18 13.66 12.49
C ARG A 160 -16.50 14.08 13.78
N PHE A 161 -17.13 15.03 14.46
CA PHE A 161 -16.65 15.48 15.75
C PHE A 161 -17.84 15.82 16.64
N ASN A 162 -18.06 14.98 17.63
CA ASN A 162 -19.02 15.23 18.70
C ASN A 162 -18.44 14.65 19.98
N THR A 163 -18.03 15.53 20.88
CA THR A 163 -17.46 15.22 22.19
C THR A 163 -18.18 16.06 23.23
N GLU A 164 -18.06 15.71 24.51
CA GLU A 164 -18.58 16.58 25.55
C GLU A 164 -17.85 17.94 25.53
N GLY A 165 -18.62 19.03 25.58
CA GLY A 165 -18.07 20.37 25.45
C GLY A 165 -17.25 20.84 26.65
N CYS A 166 -17.47 20.30 27.85
CA CYS A 166 -16.82 20.83 29.05
C CYS A 166 -15.51 20.12 29.41
N CYS A 167 -15.37 18.85 29.02
CA CYS A 167 -14.52 17.95 29.80
C CYS A 167 -13.79 16.89 28.94
N ASP A 168 -14.35 16.53 27.78
CA ASP A 168 -13.72 15.61 26.83
C ASP A 168 -12.85 16.36 25.83
N HIS A 169 -11.64 15.85 25.60
CA HIS A 169 -10.66 16.55 24.76
C HIS A 169 -9.94 15.62 23.79
N VAL A 170 -9.91 16.01 22.52
CA VAL A 170 -8.95 15.51 21.54
C VAL A 170 -7.80 16.52 21.44
N ASN A 171 -6.63 16.13 21.92
CA ASN A 171 -5.40 16.91 21.86
C ASN A 171 -4.49 16.37 20.75
N VAL A 172 -3.97 17.27 19.91
CA VAL A 172 -3.07 16.96 18.80
C VAL A 172 -1.76 17.68 19.03
N TYR A 173 -0.66 16.95 19.01
CA TYR A 173 0.68 17.42 19.29
C TYR A 173 1.59 17.19 18.07
N ASP A 174 2.42 18.18 17.76
CA ASP A 174 3.36 18.19 16.65
C ASP A 174 4.70 17.54 17.04
N GLY A 175 4.74 16.22 16.97
CA GLY A 175 5.85 15.38 17.40
C GLY A 175 5.35 14.04 17.91
N GLY A 176 6.26 13.14 18.31
CA GLY A 176 5.93 11.76 18.66
C GLY A 176 5.56 11.51 20.13
N SER A 177 5.27 12.56 20.91
CA SER A 177 5.09 12.44 22.36
C SER A 177 4.11 13.48 22.95
N PRO A 178 3.55 13.25 24.14
CA PRO A 178 2.71 14.24 24.83
C PRO A 178 3.49 15.46 25.35
N SER A 179 4.83 15.45 25.30
CA SER A 179 5.67 16.61 25.60
C SER A 179 5.97 17.47 24.38
N SER A 180 5.51 17.06 23.20
CA SER A 180 5.66 17.82 21.95
C SER A 180 4.75 19.07 21.95
N PRO A 181 4.98 20.07 21.08
CA PRO A 181 4.12 21.25 20.97
C PRO A 181 2.66 20.88 20.68
N LEU A 182 1.71 21.43 21.45
CA LEU A 182 0.28 21.24 21.21
C LEU A 182 -0.18 22.13 20.04
N ILE A 183 -0.68 21.55 18.97
CA ILE A 183 -1.16 22.25 17.78
C ILE A 183 -2.69 22.32 17.68
N GLY A 184 -3.39 21.51 18.47
CA GLY A 184 -4.85 21.55 18.52
C GLY A 184 -5.41 20.93 19.78
N ARG A 185 -6.46 21.56 20.33
CA ARG A 185 -7.27 21.02 21.43
C ARG A 185 -8.73 21.24 21.07
N PHE A 186 -9.47 20.15 20.97
CA PHE A 186 -10.85 20.15 20.48
C PHE A 186 -11.80 19.49 21.45
N ASN A 187 -13.01 20.04 21.56
CA ASN A 187 -14.13 19.59 22.37
C ASN A 187 -15.46 20.06 21.75
N GLY A 188 -16.59 19.54 22.24
CA GLY A 188 -17.91 19.88 21.72
C GLY A 188 -18.21 19.27 20.35
N SER A 189 -19.04 19.95 19.56
CA SER A 189 -19.60 19.44 18.29
C SER A 189 -19.19 20.22 17.04
N SER A 190 -18.31 21.23 17.17
CA SER A 190 -17.75 21.94 16.02
C SER A 190 -16.70 21.08 15.33
N LEU A 191 -16.85 20.85 14.02
CA LEU A 191 -15.88 20.08 13.24
C LEU A 191 -14.54 20.85 13.12
N PRO A 192 -13.41 20.30 13.61
CA PRO A 192 -12.11 20.95 13.50
C PRO A 192 -11.66 21.07 12.03
N ALA A 193 -10.94 22.14 11.72
CA ALA A 193 -10.25 22.28 10.44
C ALA A 193 -9.10 21.26 10.31
N PRO A 194 -8.69 20.89 9.08
CA PRO A 194 -7.50 20.08 8.87
C PRO A 194 -6.26 20.73 9.51
N ILE A 195 -5.41 19.90 10.13
CA ILE A 195 -4.18 20.35 10.79
C ILE A 195 -3.01 19.58 10.21
N THR A 196 -1.92 20.27 9.94
CA THR A 196 -0.70 19.67 9.41
C THR A 196 0.41 19.74 10.46
N SER A 197 1.13 18.64 10.68
CA SER A 197 2.35 18.61 11.48
C SER A 197 3.48 19.38 10.80
N SER A 198 4.41 19.94 11.55
CA SER A 198 5.66 20.50 10.99
C SER A 198 6.74 19.43 10.78
N SER A 199 6.59 18.27 11.44
CA SER A 199 7.51 17.15 11.38
C SER A 199 6.88 15.90 10.76
N ASN A 200 7.64 14.82 10.68
CA ASN A 200 7.18 13.50 10.27
C ASN A 200 6.54 12.68 11.41
N ASN A 201 6.27 13.30 12.56
CA ASN A 201 5.62 12.66 13.69
C ASN A 201 4.42 13.47 14.15
N LEU A 202 3.38 12.78 14.62
CA LEU A 202 2.19 13.38 15.19
C LEU A 202 1.70 12.53 16.37
N TYR A 203 1.31 13.16 17.47
CA TYR A 203 0.81 12.48 18.64
C TYR A 203 -0.60 12.97 18.96
N VAL A 204 -1.55 12.05 19.11
CA VAL A 204 -2.95 12.36 19.40
C VAL A 204 -3.33 11.72 20.73
N ARG A 205 -3.96 12.50 21.60
CA ARG A 205 -4.49 12.01 22.88
C ARG A 205 -5.96 12.39 23.03
N PHE A 206 -6.82 11.40 23.25
CA PHE A 206 -8.21 11.60 23.61
C PHE A 206 -8.44 11.20 25.05
N THR A 207 -9.04 12.10 25.83
CA THR A 207 -9.47 11.83 27.20
C THR A 207 -10.96 12.06 27.32
N SER A 208 -11.68 11.12 27.96
CA SER A 208 -13.08 11.31 28.36
C SER A 208 -13.26 11.28 29.87
N ASP A 209 -14.30 11.94 30.35
CA ASP A 209 -14.70 11.97 31.76
C ASP A 209 -15.78 10.91 32.08
N GLY A 210 -16.47 11.03 33.23
CA GLY A 210 -17.49 10.10 33.70
C GLY A 210 -18.93 10.35 33.22
N SER A 211 -19.12 11.00 32.06
CA SER A 211 -20.43 11.45 31.57
C SER A 211 -20.74 10.99 30.12
N ASN A 212 -21.96 11.25 29.64
CA ASN A 212 -22.48 10.75 28.36
C ASN A 212 -21.53 10.97 27.16
N GLY A 213 -21.11 9.87 26.54
CA GLY A 213 -20.19 9.90 25.40
C GLY A 213 -20.80 10.36 24.05
N GLY A 214 -19.97 10.97 23.22
CA GLY A 214 -20.22 11.28 21.82
C GLY A 214 -19.51 10.32 20.86
N ARG A 215 -19.27 10.77 19.62
CA ARG A 215 -18.53 10.03 18.60
C ARG A 215 -17.72 10.99 17.74
N TRP A 216 -16.45 10.66 17.53
CA TRP A 216 -15.61 11.35 16.56
C TRP A 216 -14.79 10.34 15.74
N ILE A 217 -14.41 10.75 14.54
CA ILE A 217 -13.56 9.97 13.63
C ILE A 217 -12.71 10.93 12.80
N CYS A 218 -11.43 10.61 12.67
CA CYS A 218 -10.50 11.31 11.79
C CYS A 218 -9.61 10.34 11.02
N SER A 219 -8.96 10.85 9.98
CA SER A 219 -7.83 10.21 9.33
C SER A 219 -6.54 10.98 9.60
N ILE A 220 -5.43 10.27 9.54
CA ILE A 220 -4.06 10.78 9.43
C ILE A 220 -3.55 10.36 8.05
N ILE A 221 -3.12 11.33 7.26
CA ILE A 221 -2.60 11.10 5.91
C ILE A 221 -1.23 11.78 5.76
N PRO A 222 -0.23 11.12 5.13
CA PRO A 222 0.98 11.79 4.70
C PRO A 222 0.71 12.82 3.61
N LEU A 223 1.37 13.96 3.68
CA LEU A 223 1.40 14.94 2.60
C LEU A 223 2.50 14.59 1.59
N TYR A 224 2.31 13.51 0.83
CA TYR A 224 3.01 13.36 -0.47
C TYR A 224 2.25 14.09 -1.60
N ASP A 225 0.94 14.36 -1.40
CA ASP A 225 -0.02 14.63 -2.48
C ASP A 225 -0.49 16.09 -2.64
N LYS A 226 0.12 17.09 -2.00
CA LYS A 226 -0.22 18.51 -2.28
C LYS A 226 0.48 19.11 -3.52
N LEU A 227 1.14 18.29 -4.35
CA LEU A 227 1.84 18.74 -5.56
C LEU A 227 1.13 18.40 -6.89
N PHE A 228 -0.05 17.76 -6.86
CA PHE A 228 -0.83 17.50 -8.07
C PHE A 228 -2.32 17.77 -7.86
N MET A 229 -2.69 19.05 -7.80
CA MET A 229 -4.00 19.55 -8.27
C MET A 229 -3.79 20.84 -9.04
#